data_AF-A0A553IFZ7-F1
#
_entry.id   AF-A0A553IFZ7-F1
#
_cell.length_a   1.000
_cell.length_b   1.000
_cell.length_c   1.000
_cell.angle_alpha   90.00
_cell.angle_beta   90.00
_cell.angle_gamma   90.00
#
_symmetry.space_group_name_H-M   'P 1'
#
loop_
_entity.id
_entity.type
_entity.pdbx_description
1 polymer ?
#
loop_
_entity_poly.entity_id
_entity_poly.type
_entity_poly.pdbx_seq_one_letter_code
_entity_poly.pdbx_strand_id
1 'polypeptide(L)'
;MKKTYNLGLLTCGISLMLALIASFVLQDYFSESFLTLSFTFDTFILIAVAFMLILQFKSFDKIAAIVLVIYGAFNILYGIVGSQTLSDVINSTELEVIFILGLLLGHVLFEIAVLFVLLHLTQQRFEYKFTKKFVIVALSVSLLLLIAISPLVTFMTFQSIIRMVFSIISIIALYFCIQQMVTDTPIVVEAPAKAVPNKRLELSKLYERGIITQEEYQTRLDLIDKE
;
A
#
# COMPACT_ATOMS: atom_id res chain seq x y z
N MET A 1 -27.66 -7.74 -0.48
CA MET A 1 -27.08 -6.38 -0.65
C MET A 1 -26.37 -6.34 -2.00
N LYS A 2 -26.67 -5.37 -2.88
CA LYS A 2 -25.89 -5.18 -4.13
C LYS A 2 -24.48 -4.72 -3.72
N LYS A 3 -23.44 -5.47 -4.10
CA LYS A 3 -22.05 -5.02 -3.98
C LYS A 3 -21.90 -3.77 -4.86
N THR A 4 -21.75 -2.60 -4.26
CA THR A 4 -21.28 -1.40 -4.95
C THR A 4 -19.76 -1.55 -5.12
N TYR A 5 -19.34 -2.02 -6.28
CA TYR A 5 -17.94 -2.06 -6.66
C TYR A 5 -17.42 -0.65 -6.87
N ASN A 6 -16.21 -0.38 -6.37
CA ASN A 6 -15.48 0.80 -6.77
C ASN A 6 -14.89 0.57 -8.17
N LEU A 7 -15.37 1.35 -9.15
CA LEU A 7 -14.95 1.24 -10.56
C LEU A 7 -13.48 1.66 -10.78
N GLY A 8 -12.97 2.61 -10.01
CA GLY A 8 -11.57 3.04 -10.06
C GLY A 8 -10.63 1.91 -9.69
N LEU A 9 -10.84 1.28 -8.53
CA LEU A 9 -10.06 0.14 -8.06
C LEU A 9 -10.18 -1.08 -8.97
N LEU A 10 -11.37 -1.33 -9.54
CA LEU A 10 -11.58 -2.41 -10.51
C LEU A 10 -10.74 -2.19 -11.78
N THR A 11 -10.82 -0.99 -12.35
CA THR A 11 -10.10 -0.64 -13.59
C THR A 11 -8.59 -0.67 -13.37
N CYS A 12 -8.14 -0.22 -12.20
CA CYS A 12 -6.74 -0.28 -11.81
C CYS A 12 -6.25 -1.72 -11.64
N GLY A 13 -7.02 -2.58 -10.96
CA GLY A 13 -6.69 -4.00 -10.80
C GLY A 13 -6.56 -4.73 -12.15
N ILE A 14 -7.48 -4.48 -13.08
CA ILE A 14 -7.39 -5.05 -14.44
C ILE A 14 -6.16 -4.54 -15.18
N SER A 15 -5.92 -3.22 -15.14
CA SER A 15 -4.76 -2.60 -15.79
C SER A 15 -3.43 -3.14 -15.25
N LEU A 16 -3.33 -3.30 -13.92
CA LEU A 16 -2.18 -3.89 -13.24
C LEU A 16 -1.97 -5.33 -13.69
N MET A 17 -3.02 -6.14 -13.72
CA MET A 17 -2.93 -7.54 -14.16
C MET A 17 -2.41 -7.65 -15.60
N LEU A 18 -2.92 -6.83 -16.52
CA LEU A 18 -2.47 -6.82 -17.92
C LEU A 18 -1.01 -6.37 -18.05
N ALA A 19 -0.61 -5.32 -17.31
CA ALA A 19 0.77 -4.84 -17.30
C ALA A 19 1.74 -5.90 -16.77
N LEU A 20 1.37 -6.59 -15.69
CA LEU A 20 2.17 -7.67 -15.10
C LEU A 20 2.34 -8.85 -16.05
N ILE A 21 1.28 -9.28 -16.73
CA ILE A 21 1.36 -10.37 -17.72
C ILE A 21 2.30 -9.98 -18.87
N ALA A 22 2.16 -8.77 -19.41
CA ALA A 22 3.02 -8.29 -20.49
C ALA A 22 4.48 -8.19 -20.05
N SER A 23 4.73 -7.64 -18.86
CA SER A 23 6.06 -7.53 -18.27
C SER A 23 6.69 -8.89 -17.98
N PHE A 24 5.92 -9.83 -17.44
CA PHE A 24 6.37 -11.19 -17.16
C PHE A 24 6.83 -11.90 -18.43
N VAL A 25 6.00 -11.90 -19.49
CA VAL A 25 6.37 -12.52 -20.77
C VAL A 25 7.63 -11.88 -21.34
N LEU A 26 7.76 -10.56 -21.30
CA LEU A 26 8.95 -9.90 -21.83
C LEU A 26 10.22 -10.17 -20.99
N GLN A 27 10.11 -10.26 -19.67
CA GLN A 27 11.25 -10.58 -18.80
C GLN A 27 11.66 -12.05 -18.88
N ASP A 28 10.71 -12.96 -19.08
CA ASP A 28 10.98 -14.39 -19.31
C ASP A 28 11.73 -14.60 -20.64
N TYR A 29 11.34 -13.91 -21.70
CA TYR A 29 11.98 -14.02 -23.02
C TYR A 29 13.27 -13.20 -23.16
N PHE A 30 13.40 -12.05 -22.50
CA PHE A 30 14.52 -11.10 -22.69
C PHE A 30 15.36 -10.86 -21.43
N SER A 31 15.31 -11.78 -20.45
CA SER A 31 16.04 -11.72 -19.17
C SER A 31 15.57 -10.58 -18.23
N GLU A 32 16.13 -10.48 -17.02
CA GLU A 32 15.60 -9.64 -15.92
C GLU A 32 15.90 -8.13 -16.03
N SER A 33 15.03 -7.29 -15.46
CA SER A 33 15.17 -5.81 -15.45
C SER A 33 16.00 -5.23 -14.29
N PHE A 34 16.41 -6.05 -13.32
CA PHE A 34 17.17 -5.70 -12.11
C PHE A 34 16.56 -4.64 -11.17
N LEU A 35 15.36 -4.13 -11.48
CA LEU A 35 14.68 -3.11 -10.66
C LEU A 35 14.02 -3.69 -9.39
N THR A 36 13.84 -5.00 -9.33
CA THR A 36 13.13 -5.71 -8.27
C THR A 36 13.79 -7.04 -7.98
N LEU A 37 13.43 -7.67 -6.85
CA LEU A 37 14.07 -8.88 -6.34
C LEU A 37 14.05 -10.04 -7.35
N SER A 38 12.88 -10.34 -7.90
CA SER A 38 12.70 -11.43 -8.84
C SER A 38 11.40 -11.24 -9.60
N PHE A 39 11.47 -11.14 -10.92
CA PHE A 39 10.30 -10.89 -11.76
C PHE A 39 9.20 -11.95 -11.57
N THR A 40 9.56 -13.21 -11.27
CA THR A 40 8.60 -14.29 -11.00
C THR A 40 7.89 -14.07 -9.66
N PHE A 41 8.66 -13.74 -8.61
CA PHE A 41 8.12 -13.44 -7.28
C PHE A 41 7.21 -12.19 -7.32
N ASP A 42 7.67 -11.14 -8.00
CA ASP A 42 6.92 -9.90 -8.15
C ASP A 42 5.60 -10.13 -8.89
N THR A 43 5.66 -10.88 -10.00
CA THR A 43 4.47 -11.22 -10.78
C THR A 43 3.46 -11.97 -9.93
N PHE A 44 3.89 -12.97 -9.17
CA PHE A 44 2.99 -13.75 -8.32
C PHE A 44 2.31 -12.89 -7.25
N ILE A 45 3.09 -12.10 -6.50
CA ILE A 45 2.56 -11.25 -5.44
C ILE A 45 1.65 -10.15 -5.99
N LEU A 46 2.08 -9.46 -7.05
CA LEU A 46 1.32 -8.33 -7.58
C LEU A 46 0.07 -8.78 -8.35
N ILE A 47 0.06 -9.99 -8.93
CA ILE A 47 -1.17 -10.62 -9.44
C ILE A 47 -2.14 -10.90 -8.30
N ALA A 48 -1.67 -11.41 -7.15
CA ALA A 48 -2.53 -11.61 -5.99
C ALA A 48 -3.15 -10.28 -5.51
N VAL A 49 -2.37 -9.20 -5.48
CA VAL A 49 -2.87 -7.84 -5.18
C VAL A 49 -3.91 -7.40 -6.22
N ALA A 50 -3.62 -7.57 -7.51
CA ALA A 50 -4.56 -7.22 -8.59
C ALA A 50 -5.90 -7.97 -8.45
N PHE A 51 -5.87 -9.27 -8.13
CA PHE A 51 -7.08 -10.05 -7.86
C PHE A 51 -7.87 -9.51 -6.66
N MET A 52 -7.21 -9.11 -5.58
CA MET A 52 -7.89 -8.50 -4.42
C MET A 52 -8.60 -7.20 -4.81
N LEU A 53 -7.95 -6.35 -5.62
CA LEU A 53 -8.52 -5.09 -6.13
C LEU A 53 -9.71 -5.30 -7.08
N ILE A 54 -9.71 -6.42 -7.83
CA ILE A 54 -10.82 -6.80 -8.72
C ILE A 54 -11.99 -7.37 -7.91
N LEU A 55 -11.73 -8.29 -6.97
CA LEU A 55 -12.79 -9.00 -6.23
C LEU A 55 -13.48 -8.15 -5.18
N GLN A 56 -12.75 -7.19 -4.57
CA GLN A 56 -13.27 -6.24 -3.57
C GLN A 56 -14.14 -6.92 -2.49
N PHE A 57 -13.62 -7.98 -1.88
CA PHE A 57 -14.27 -8.64 -0.73
C PHE A 57 -14.06 -7.82 0.54
N LYS A 58 -14.73 -8.16 1.65
CA LYS A 58 -14.62 -7.37 2.88
C LYS A 58 -13.15 -7.24 3.34
N SER A 59 -12.70 -6.01 3.58
CA SER A 59 -11.33 -5.70 4.03
C SER A 59 -10.21 -6.06 3.04
N PHE A 60 -10.52 -6.19 1.75
CA PHE A 60 -9.54 -6.45 0.69
C PHE A 60 -8.44 -5.38 0.63
N ASP A 61 -8.79 -4.12 0.88
CA ASP A 61 -7.91 -2.96 0.89
C ASP A 61 -6.80 -3.09 1.94
N LYS A 62 -7.16 -3.50 3.16
CA LYS A 62 -6.21 -3.76 4.24
C LYS A 62 -5.28 -4.92 3.92
N ILE A 63 -5.84 -6.01 3.38
CA ILE A 63 -5.06 -7.21 3.05
C ILE A 63 -4.09 -6.88 1.91
N ALA A 64 -4.55 -6.20 0.85
CA ALA A 64 -3.72 -5.75 -0.24
C ALA A 64 -2.58 -4.84 0.26
N ALA A 65 -2.87 -3.88 1.15
CA ALA A 65 -1.85 -3.02 1.74
C ALA A 65 -0.81 -3.81 2.56
N ILE A 66 -1.23 -4.80 3.37
CA ILE A 66 -0.32 -5.67 4.11
C ILE A 66 0.59 -6.46 3.16
N VAL A 67 0.02 -7.04 2.10
CA VAL A 67 0.80 -7.77 1.09
C VAL A 67 1.82 -6.84 0.42
N LEU A 68 1.44 -5.59 0.13
CA LEU A 68 2.34 -4.58 -0.45
C LEU A 68 3.46 -4.14 0.49
N VAL A 69 3.21 -4.06 1.80
CA VAL A 69 4.26 -3.82 2.83
C VAL A 69 5.28 -4.95 2.82
N ILE A 70 4.80 -6.20 2.83
CA ILE A 70 5.69 -7.36 2.77
C ILE A 70 6.52 -7.34 1.48
N TYR A 71 5.88 -7.04 0.35
CA TYR A 71 6.52 -6.90 -0.95
C TYR A 71 7.61 -5.80 -0.96
N GLY A 72 7.32 -4.62 -0.42
CA GLY A 72 8.30 -3.53 -0.36
C GLY A 72 9.48 -3.85 0.54
N ALA A 73 9.25 -4.51 1.69
CA ALA A 73 10.33 -5.01 2.55
C ALA A 73 11.29 -5.97 1.81
N PHE A 74 10.76 -6.90 1.00
CA PHE A 74 11.58 -7.79 0.17
C PHE A 74 12.41 -7.02 -0.88
N ASN A 75 11.83 -6.00 -1.50
CA ASN A 75 12.56 -5.17 -2.46
C ASN A 75 13.65 -4.29 -1.82
N ILE A 76 13.44 -3.84 -0.59
CA ILE A 76 14.51 -3.16 0.18
C ILE A 76 15.64 -4.15 0.47
N LEU A 77 15.33 -5.36 0.93
CA LEU A 77 16.33 -6.40 1.18
C LEU A 77 17.12 -6.73 -0.10
N TYR A 78 16.43 -6.81 -1.24
CA TYR A 78 17.09 -6.95 -2.54
C TYR A 78 18.07 -5.81 -2.82
N GLY A 79 17.66 -4.55 -2.63
CA GLY A 79 18.57 -3.41 -2.83
C GLY A 79 19.81 -3.43 -1.92
N ILE A 80 19.71 -4.05 -0.74
CA ILE A 80 20.84 -4.20 0.20
C ILE A 80 21.79 -5.34 -0.24
N VAL A 81 21.23 -6.48 -0.64
CA VAL A 81 21.99 -7.72 -0.88
C VAL A 81 22.42 -7.87 -2.34
N GLY A 82 21.73 -7.20 -3.27
CA GLY A 82 21.88 -7.36 -4.72
C GLY A 82 23.14 -6.75 -5.33
N SER A 83 24.05 -6.16 -4.54
CA SER A 83 25.30 -5.58 -5.06
C SER A 83 26.12 -6.59 -5.86
N GLN A 84 26.19 -7.84 -5.41
CA GLN A 84 26.97 -8.88 -6.09
C GLN A 84 26.45 -9.20 -7.50
N THR A 85 25.13 -9.24 -7.70
CA THR A 85 24.51 -9.49 -9.02
C THR A 85 24.71 -8.30 -9.96
N LEU A 86 24.88 -7.10 -9.40
CA LEU A 86 25.03 -5.85 -10.15
C LEU A 86 26.46 -5.56 -10.58
N SER A 87 27.46 -6.00 -9.80
CA SER A 87 28.87 -5.87 -10.15
C SER A 87 29.21 -6.59 -11.49
N ASP A 88 28.45 -7.63 -11.85
CA ASP A 88 28.61 -8.36 -13.12
C ASP A 88 27.98 -7.62 -14.33
N VAL A 89 27.12 -6.63 -14.08
CA VAL A 89 26.36 -5.90 -15.11
C VAL A 89 26.89 -4.48 -15.31
N ILE A 90 27.30 -3.81 -14.24
CA ILE A 90 27.82 -2.44 -14.27
C ILE A 90 29.35 -2.46 -14.10
N ASN A 91 30.06 -2.14 -15.19
CA ASN A 91 31.54 -2.14 -15.21
C ASN A 91 32.20 -0.96 -14.46
N SER A 92 31.43 -0.08 -13.79
CA SER A 92 31.93 1.07 -13.02
C SER A 92 31.34 1.05 -11.62
N THR A 93 32.20 1.04 -10.61
CA THR A 93 31.82 1.09 -9.21
C THR A 93 31.03 2.37 -8.87
N GLU A 94 31.32 3.51 -9.51
CA GLU A 94 30.56 4.74 -9.25
C GLU A 94 29.12 4.62 -9.73
N LEU A 95 28.91 4.06 -10.93
CA LEU A 95 27.57 3.82 -11.47
C LEU A 95 26.80 2.79 -10.66
N GLU A 96 27.49 1.76 -10.15
CA GLU A 96 26.92 0.75 -9.26
C GLU A 96 26.42 1.37 -7.95
N VAL A 97 27.23 2.22 -7.31
CA VAL A 97 26.84 2.94 -6.09
C VAL A 97 25.64 3.86 -6.33
N ILE A 98 25.65 4.62 -7.42
CA ILE A 98 24.53 5.51 -7.79
C ILE A 98 23.25 4.70 -8.03
N PHE A 99 23.36 3.57 -8.74
CA PHE A 99 22.23 2.69 -9.00
C PHE A 99 21.66 2.11 -7.70
N ILE A 100 22.48 1.50 -6.86
CA ILE A 100 22.04 0.88 -5.59
C ILE A 100 21.38 1.92 -4.69
N LEU A 101 21.98 3.11 -4.59
CA LEU A 101 21.43 4.19 -3.77
C LEU A 101 20.10 4.69 -4.30
N GLY A 102 19.98 4.88 -5.62
CA GLY A 102 18.70 5.26 -6.24
C GLY A 102 17.63 4.17 -6.10
N LEU A 103 18.02 2.90 -6.22
CA LEU A 103 17.14 1.74 -6.07
C LEU A 103 16.60 1.65 -4.64
N LEU A 104 17.49 1.74 -3.64
CA LEU A 104 17.13 1.73 -2.23
C LEU A 104 16.22 2.90 -1.86
N LEU A 105 16.57 4.12 -2.29
CA LEU A 105 15.71 5.29 -2.05
C LEU A 105 14.34 5.12 -2.70
N GLY A 106 14.29 4.58 -3.92
CA GLY A 106 13.04 4.26 -4.62
C GLY A 106 12.15 3.29 -3.83
N HIS A 107 12.72 2.16 -3.41
CA HIS A 107 11.98 1.13 -2.66
C HIS A 107 11.61 1.56 -1.24
N VAL A 108 12.46 2.33 -0.56
CA VAL A 108 12.14 2.89 0.77
C VAL A 108 10.99 3.89 0.67
N LEU A 109 10.98 4.77 -0.34
CA LEU A 109 9.87 5.70 -0.54
C LEU A 109 8.57 4.99 -0.89
N PHE A 110 8.64 3.91 -1.68
CA PHE A 110 7.51 3.03 -1.93
C PHE A 110 6.97 2.43 -0.62
N GLU A 111 7.84 1.82 0.18
CA GLU A 111 7.49 1.18 1.44
C GLU A 111 6.84 2.17 2.41
N ILE A 112 7.44 3.35 2.56
CA ILE A 112 6.87 4.44 3.37
C ILE A 112 5.47 4.81 2.85
N ALA A 113 5.28 4.96 1.54
CA ALA A 113 3.98 5.29 0.98
C ALA A 113 2.92 4.22 1.32
N VAL A 114 3.26 2.94 1.17
CA VAL A 114 2.34 1.83 1.47
C VAL A 114 2.04 1.73 2.97
N LEU A 115 3.02 1.97 3.85
CA LEU A 115 2.79 2.04 5.29
C LEU A 115 1.80 3.15 5.66
N PHE A 116 1.90 4.32 5.01
CA PHE A 116 0.93 5.39 5.19
C PHE A 116 -0.46 5.03 4.65
N VAL A 117 -0.55 4.27 3.55
CA VAL A 117 -1.83 3.69 3.08
C VAL A 117 -2.41 2.75 4.15
N LEU A 118 -1.61 1.83 4.69
CA LEU A 118 -2.06 0.89 5.71
C LEU A 118 -2.51 1.59 6.99
N LEU A 119 -1.76 2.61 7.44
CA LEU A 119 -2.15 3.45 8.59
C LEU A 119 -3.48 4.17 8.32
N HIS A 120 -3.65 4.72 7.12
CA HIS A 120 -4.89 5.37 6.73
C HIS A 120 -6.09 4.42 6.72
N LEU A 121 -5.91 3.18 6.26
CA LEU A 121 -6.97 2.17 6.23
C LEU A 121 -7.30 1.60 7.63
N THR A 122 -6.34 1.62 8.55
CA THR A 122 -6.50 1.03 9.89
C THR A 122 -6.95 2.04 10.95
N GLN A 123 -6.54 3.30 10.85
CA GLN A 123 -6.85 4.33 11.84
C GLN A 123 -8.05 5.19 11.44
N GLN A 124 -9.04 5.30 12.33
CA GLN A 124 -10.29 6.06 12.10
C GLN A 124 -10.12 7.59 12.02
N ARG A 125 -8.99 8.16 12.46
CA ARG A 125 -8.76 9.62 12.56
C ARG A 125 -7.49 10.11 11.86
N PHE A 126 -6.95 9.34 10.93
CA PHE A 126 -5.73 9.75 10.25
C PHE A 126 -6.02 10.83 9.20
N GLU A 127 -5.18 11.86 9.11
CA GLU A 127 -5.41 13.02 8.25
C GLU A 127 -5.44 12.63 6.75
N TYR A 128 -6.64 12.43 6.21
CA TYR A 128 -6.87 11.99 4.82
C TYR A 128 -6.16 12.89 3.80
N LYS A 129 -6.28 14.22 3.93
CA LYS A 129 -5.69 15.17 2.98
C LYS A 129 -4.16 15.13 2.98
N PHE A 130 -3.56 14.97 4.16
CA PHE A 130 -2.12 14.83 4.30
C PHE A 130 -1.65 13.52 3.67
N THR A 131 -2.27 12.40 4.07
CA THR A 131 -1.94 11.05 3.58
C THR A 131 -2.00 10.98 2.07
N LYS A 132 -3.09 11.46 1.46
CA LYS A 132 -3.27 11.43 0.01
C LYS A 132 -2.15 12.17 -0.71
N LYS A 133 -1.85 13.40 -0.29
CA LYS A 133 -0.76 14.20 -0.89
C LYS A 133 0.59 13.55 -0.68
N PHE A 134 0.86 13.07 0.54
CA PHE A 134 2.11 12.43 0.89
C PHE A 134 2.37 11.17 0.07
N VAL A 135 1.37 10.27 -0.04
CA VAL A 135 1.46 9.04 -0.83
C VAL A 135 1.69 9.35 -2.30
N ILE A 136 0.98 10.32 -2.87
CA ILE A 136 1.19 10.73 -4.27
C ILE A 136 2.63 11.23 -4.47
N VAL A 137 3.10 12.14 -3.62
CA VAL A 137 4.46 12.71 -3.73
C VAL A 137 5.53 11.64 -3.54
N ALA A 138 5.41 10.79 -2.52
CA ALA A 138 6.37 9.72 -2.24
C ALA A 138 6.47 8.73 -3.41
N LEU A 139 5.33 8.29 -3.96
CA LEU A 139 5.30 7.41 -5.12
C LEU A 139 5.83 8.11 -6.38
N SER A 140 5.55 9.40 -6.59
CA SER A 140 6.10 10.14 -7.73
C SER A 140 7.62 10.28 -7.65
N VAL A 141 8.18 10.61 -6.47
CA VAL A 141 9.63 10.69 -6.29
C VAL A 141 10.28 9.31 -6.45
N SER A 142 9.67 8.27 -5.88
CA SER A 142 10.11 6.89 -6.07
C SER A 142 10.14 6.50 -7.55
N LEU A 143 9.07 6.80 -8.30
CA LEU A 143 8.98 6.49 -9.73
C LEU A 143 10.06 7.23 -10.53
N LEU A 144 10.29 8.51 -10.26
CA LEU A 144 11.33 9.29 -10.93
C LEU A 144 12.72 8.70 -10.70
N LEU A 145 13.01 8.25 -9.47
CA LEU A 145 14.29 7.59 -9.15
C LEU A 145 14.43 6.28 -9.93
N LEU A 146 13.41 5.42 -9.93
CA LEU A 146 13.45 4.14 -10.64
C LEU A 146 13.60 4.31 -12.16
N ILE A 147 12.92 5.29 -12.75
CA ILE A 147 13.07 5.64 -14.18
C ILE A 147 14.47 6.21 -14.46
N ALA A 148 15.04 7.01 -13.57
CA ALA A 148 16.34 7.63 -13.77
C ALA A 148 17.49 6.61 -13.71
N ILE A 149 17.39 5.61 -12.84
CA ILE A 149 18.43 4.58 -12.68
C ILE A 149 18.27 3.42 -13.66
N SER A 150 17.09 3.17 -14.21
CA SER A 150 16.84 2.03 -15.10
C SER A 150 17.75 1.97 -16.34
N PRO A 151 18.15 3.09 -16.99
CA PRO A 151 19.08 3.03 -18.12
C PRO A 151 20.49 2.58 -17.72
N LEU A 152 20.90 2.73 -16.46
CA LEU A 152 22.25 2.38 -16.00
C LEU A 152 22.51 0.87 -16.00
N VAL A 153 21.45 0.06 -15.91
CA VAL A 153 21.49 -1.42 -15.92
C VAL A 153 20.95 -2.01 -17.22
N THR A 154 20.53 -1.18 -18.17
CA THR A 154 19.91 -1.63 -19.42
C THR A 154 20.92 -1.49 -20.55
N PHE A 155 21.36 -2.61 -21.12
CA PHE A 155 22.13 -2.58 -22.37
C PHE A 155 21.34 -1.85 -23.45
N MET A 156 22.01 -1.04 -24.28
CA MET A 156 21.37 -0.24 -25.34
C MET A 156 20.99 -1.10 -26.56
N THR A 157 20.29 -2.22 -26.32
CA THR A 157 19.67 -3.05 -27.34
C THR A 157 18.16 -2.83 -27.34
N PHE A 158 17.54 -2.98 -28.51
CA PHE A 158 16.09 -2.79 -28.65
C PHE A 158 15.26 -3.67 -27.70
N GLN A 159 15.71 -4.92 -27.49
CA GLN A 159 15.05 -5.88 -26.59
C GLN A 159 15.09 -5.42 -25.13
N SER A 160 16.27 -5.00 -24.66
CA SER A 160 16.48 -4.50 -23.31
C SER A 160 15.67 -3.22 -23.03
N ILE A 161 15.56 -2.33 -24.03
CA ILE A 161 14.72 -1.12 -23.93
C ILE A 161 13.25 -1.48 -23.79
N ILE A 162 12.73 -2.40 -24.63
CA ILE A 162 11.33 -2.83 -24.55
C ILE A 162 11.02 -3.41 -23.16
N ARG A 163 11.85 -4.32 -22.68
CA ARG A 163 11.72 -4.91 -21.34
C ARG A 163 11.66 -3.84 -20.25
N MET A 164 12.60 -2.90 -20.28
CA MET A 164 12.66 -1.79 -19.31
C MET A 164 11.36 -0.97 -19.34
N VAL A 165 10.86 -0.62 -20.53
CA VAL A 165 9.63 0.17 -20.69
C VAL A 165 8.43 -0.56 -20.08
N PHE A 166 8.24 -1.85 -20.34
CA PHE A 166 7.11 -2.61 -19.78
C PHE A 166 7.25 -2.86 -18.26
N SER A 167 8.48 -2.95 -17.76
CA SER A 167 8.73 -2.99 -16.31
C SER A 167 8.31 -1.67 -15.66
N ILE A 168 8.66 -0.52 -16.26
CA ILE A 168 8.23 0.81 -15.80
C ILE A 168 6.71 0.96 -15.89
N ILE A 169 6.07 0.51 -16.97
CA ILE A 169 4.61 0.53 -17.10
C ILE A 169 3.93 -0.27 -15.98
N SER A 170 4.49 -1.40 -15.60
CA SER A 170 3.97 -2.22 -14.48
C SER A 170 4.09 -1.50 -13.14
N ILE A 171 5.23 -0.84 -12.89
CA ILE A 171 5.44 -0.01 -11.70
C ILE A 171 4.44 1.16 -11.67
N ILE A 172 4.23 1.84 -12.80
CA ILE A 172 3.25 2.92 -12.92
C ILE A 172 1.84 2.42 -12.61
N ALA A 173 1.44 1.28 -13.17
CA ALA A 173 0.14 0.69 -12.93
C ALA A 173 -0.05 0.35 -11.44
N LEU A 174 0.98 -0.20 -10.79
CA LEU A 174 0.98 -0.48 -9.35
C LEU A 174 0.81 0.81 -8.53
N TYR A 175 1.58 1.84 -8.86
CA TYR A 175 1.55 3.10 -8.10
C TYR A 175 0.19 3.78 -8.24
N PHE A 176 -0.41 3.72 -9.43
CA PHE A 176 -1.76 4.20 -9.64
C PHE A 176 -2.80 3.42 -8.82
N CYS A 177 -2.67 2.09 -8.71
CA CYS A 177 -3.52 1.29 -7.82
C CYS A 177 -3.43 1.76 -6.37
N ILE A 178 -2.21 1.97 -5.86
CA ILE A 178 -1.98 2.42 -4.48
C ILE A 178 -2.57 3.81 -4.24
N GLN A 179 -2.43 4.72 -5.22
CA GLN A 179 -3.07 6.05 -5.15
C GLN A 179 -4.60 5.96 -5.10
N GLN A 180 -5.21 5.05 -5.86
CA GLN A 180 -6.65 4.82 -5.79
C GLN A 180 -7.07 4.24 -4.44
N MET A 181 -6.29 3.34 -3.84
CA MET A 181 -6.58 2.78 -2.52
C MET A 181 -6.69 3.84 -1.41
N VAL A 182 -6.04 4.99 -1.56
CA VAL A 182 -6.15 6.13 -0.63
C VAL A 182 -7.24 7.12 -1.05
N THR A 183 -7.46 7.28 -2.35
CA THR A 183 -8.39 8.29 -2.87
C THR A 183 -9.84 7.87 -2.70
N ASP A 184 -10.11 6.59 -2.91
CA ASP A 184 -11.43 6.04 -3.08
C ASP A 184 -11.98 5.33 -1.84
N THR A 185 -11.23 5.35 -0.74
CA THR A 185 -11.73 4.90 0.56
C THR A 185 -12.91 5.78 0.96
N PRO A 186 -14.13 5.23 1.10
CA PRO A 186 -15.23 6.01 1.62
C PRO A 186 -14.82 6.48 3.01
N ILE A 187 -14.87 7.81 3.24
CA ILE A 187 -14.75 8.37 4.57
C ILE A 187 -15.88 7.70 5.36
N VAL A 188 -15.54 6.70 6.18
CA VAL A 188 -16.47 6.19 7.17
C VAL A 188 -16.54 7.29 8.21
N VAL A 189 -17.33 8.32 7.91
CA VAL A 189 -17.94 9.13 8.95
C VAL A 189 -18.84 8.14 9.64
N GLU A 190 -18.32 7.43 10.65
CA GLU A 190 -19.19 6.98 11.72
C GLU A 190 -19.86 8.28 12.18
N ALA A 191 -21.09 8.49 11.71
CA ALA A 191 -21.97 9.52 12.26
C ALA A 191 -21.79 9.35 13.76
N PRO A 192 -21.32 10.41 14.48
CA PRO A 192 -20.82 10.29 15.84
C PRO A 192 -21.81 9.39 16.54
N ALA A 193 -21.39 8.16 16.87
CA ALA A 193 -22.31 7.13 17.33
C ALA A 193 -23.18 7.85 18.32
N LYS A 194 -24.48 8.06 18.01
CA LYS A 194 -25.32 8.96 18.79
C LYS A 194 -25.02 8.56 20.21
N ALA A 195 -24.33 9.43 20.94
CA ALA A 195 -24.06 9.18 22.32
C ALA A 195 -25.45 9.33 22.91
N VAL A 196 -26.22 8.25 22.87
CA VAL A 196 -27.24 8.01 23.85
C VAL A 196 -26.36 7.79 25.07
N PRO A 197 -26.20 8.79 25.96
CA PRO A 197 -25.54 8.52 27.21
C PRO A 197 -26.36 7.41 27.83
N ASN A 198 -25.82 6.20 27.85
CA ASN A 198 -26.50 5.11 28.52
C ASN A 198 -26.28 5.42 30.00
N LYS A 199 -27.13 6.30 30.57
CA LYS A 199 -27.00 6.84 31.93
C LYS A 199 -26.81 5.70 32.94
N ARG A 200 -27.38 4.51 32.66
CA ARG A 200 -27.18 3.27 33.43
C ARG A 200 -25.71 2.78 33.44
N LEU A 201 -25.02 2.83 32.30
CA LEU A 201 -23.61 2.41 32.18
C LEU A 201 -22.64 3.40 32.85
N GLU A 202 -22.98 4.68 32.87
CA GLU A 202 -22.20 5.68 33.63
C GLU A 202 -22.43 5.50 35.14
N LEU A 203 -23.67 5.27 35.55
CA LEU A 203 -24.04 5.05 36.95
C LEU A 203 -23.39 3.76 37.51
N SER A 204 -23.36 2.67 36.72
CA SER A 204 -22.72 1.42 37.13
C SER A 204 -21.22 1.60 37.34
N LYS A 205 -20.55 2.36 36.47
CA LYS A 205 -19.12 2.69 36.62
C LYS A 205 -18.83 3.56 37.84
N LEU A 206 -19.74 4.46 38.23
CA LEU A 206 -19.58 5.28 39.43
C LEU A 206 -19.70 4.43 40.70
N TYR A 207 -20.61 3.46 40.71
CA TYR A 207 -20.77 2.52 41.81
C TYR A 207 -19.59 1.54 41.92
N GLU A 208 -19.15 0.95 40.80
CA GLU A 208 -17.98 0.05 40.75
C GLU A 208 -16.68 0.75 41.19
N ARG A 209 -16.57 2.06 40.95
CA ARG A 209 -15.44 2.88 41.41
C ARG A 209 -15.56 3.35 42.86
N GLY A 210 -16.63 2.99 43.57
CA GLY A 210 -16.89 3.38 44.95
C GLY A 210 -17.13 4.88 45.15
N ILE A 211 -17.47 5.61 44.08
CA ILE A 211 -17.68 7.06 44.11
C ILE A 211 -19.06 7.39 44.69
N ILE A 212 -20.02 6.49 44.51
CA ILE A 212 -21.40 6.61 45.03
C ILE A 212 -21.74 5.41 45.90
N THR A 213 -22.61 5.61 46.88
CA THR A 213 -23.09 4.56 47.77
C THR A 213 -24.18 3.72 47.10
N GLN A 214 -24.46 2.54 47.65
CA GLN A 214 -25.48 1.62 47.11
C GLN A 214 -26.89 2.23 47.11
N GLU A 215 -27.22 3.02 48.13
CA GLU A 215 -28.50 3.75 48.22
C GLU A 215 -28.62 4.82 47.12
N GLU A 216 -27.54 5.55 46.87
CA GLU A 216 -27.49 6.58 45.82
C GLU A 216 -27.53 5.99 44.41
N TYR A 217 -26.92 4.81 44.22
CA TYR A 217 -27.01 4.04 42.99
C TYR A 217 -28.46 3.65 42.68
N GLN A 218 -29.19 3.07 43.64
CA GLN A 218 -30.57 2.62 43.38
C GLN A 218 -31.54 3.79 43.15
N THR A 219 -31.38 4.87 43.91
CA THR A 219 -32.23 6.07 43.74
C THR A 219 -32.07 6.67 42.34
N ARG A 220 -30.84 6.72 41.82
CA ARG A 220 -30.56 7.25 40.48
C ARG A 220 -30.94 6.26 39.37
N LEU A 221 -30.90 4.95 39.63
CA LEU A 221 -31.39 3.93 38.70
C LEU A 221 -32.91 4.03 38.53
N ASP A 222 -33.66 4.16 39.62
CA ASP A 222 -35.12 4.33 39.60
C ASP A 222 -35.58 5.60 38.90
N LEU A 223 -34.77 6.68 38.94
CA LEU A 223 -35.04 7.92 38.22
C LEU A 223 -34.83 7.77 36.70
N ILE A 224 -33.83 6.97 36.29
CA ILE A 224 -33.56 6.68 34.87
C ILE A 224 -34.64 5.77 34.29
N ASP A 225 -35.21 4.88 35.10
CA ASP A 225 -36.23 3.92 34.66
C ASP A 225 -37.64 4.53 34.55
N LYS A 226 -37.82 5.76 35.06
CA LYS A 226 -39.05 6.55 34.98
C LYS A 226 -39.04 7.63 33.89
N GLU A 227 -37.90 7.86 33.22
CA GLU A 227 -37.76 8.71 32.01
C GLU A 227 -38.02 7.91 30.73
#